data_AF-A0A9P7M799-F1
#
_entry.id   AF-A0A9P7M799-F1
#
_cell.length_a   1.000
_cell.length_b   1.000
_cell.length_c   1.000
_cell.angle_alpha   90.00
_cell.angle_beta   90.00
_cell.angle_gamma   90.00
#
_symmetry.space_group_name_H-M   'P 1'
#
loop_
_entity.id
_entity.type
_entity.pdbx_description
1 polymer ?
#
loop_
_entity_poly.entity_id
_entity_poly.type
_entity_poly.pdbx_seq_one_letter_code
_entity_poly.pdbx_strand_id
1 'polypeptide(L)' 'MNEYWEGPFFDDEGCIIRKDLIKEGKGLPDYLCELTEKDKSQFLDLANNMMVWVPETRKPAAELLQHPFFIHED' A
#
# COMPACT_ATOMS: atom_id res chain seq x y z
N MET A 1 21.22 13.09 9.37
CA MET A 1 20.77 12.00 8.48
C MET A 1 19.27 11.85 8.70
N ASN A 2 18.48 12.78 8.13
CA ASN A 2 17.02 12.94 8.34
C ASN A 2 16.37 13.32 6.99
N GLU A 3 16.69 12.61 5.90
CA GLU A 3 16.35 13.06 4.54
C GLU A 3 15.03 12.46 3.99
N TYR A 4 13.99 12.28 4.81
CA TYR A 4 12.68 11.81 4.32
C TYR A 4 11.46 12.51 4.94
N TRP A 5 11.65 13.56 5.73
CA TRP A 5 10.56 14.48 6.05
C TRP A 5 10.69 15.61 5.03
N GLU A 6 9.67 15.80 4.17
CA GLU A 6 9.70 16.57 2.90
C GLU A 6 10.11 15.77 1.64
N GLY A 7 9.81 14.45 1.60
CA GLY A 7 9.90 13.69 0.35
C GLY A 7 8.98 14.26 -0.76
N PRO A 8 9.14 13.87 -2.04
CA PRO A 8 8.51 14.48 -3.23
C PRO A 8 6.98 14.31 -3.32
N PHE A 9 6.34 13.91 -2.22
CA PHE A 9 4.94 13.59 -2.12
C PHE A 9 4.15 14.62 -1.29
N PHE A 10 4.84 15.47 -0.51
CA PHE A 10 4.24 16.47 0.35
C PHE A 10 4.66 17.89 -0.07
N ASP A 11 3.76 18.86 0.00
CA ASP A 11 4.04 20.28 -0.20
C ASP A 11 4.71 20.91 1.03
N ASP A 12 5.08 22.19 0.93
CA ASP A 12 5.75 22.95 2.00
C ASP A 12 4.86 23.08 3.26
N GLU A 13 3.54 22.90 3.11
CA GLU A 13 2.58 22.85 4.21
C GLU A 13 2.40 21.43 4.80
N GLY A 14 3.15 20.43 4.30
CA GLY A 14 3.09 19.04 4.73
C GLY A 14 1.84 18.29 4.25
N CYS A 15 1.09 18.83 3.30
CA CYS A 15 -0.04 18.17 2.67
C CYS A 15 0.41 17.33 1.47
N ILE A 16 -0.29 16.23 1.20
CA ILE A 16 -0.03 15.44 -0.01
C ILE A 16 -0.26 16.28 -1.28
N ILE A 17 0.67 16.24 -2.23
CA ILE A 17 0.61 17.03 -3.47
C ILE A 17 -0.53 16.53 -4.38
N ARG A 18 -0.69 15.21 -4.46
CA ARG A 18 -1.68 14.54 -5.34
C ARG A 18 -3.04 14.37 -4.67
N LYS A 19 -3.65 15.49 -4.26
CA LYS A 19 -5.00 15.51 -3.66
C LYS A 19 -6.06 14.95 -4.60
N ASP A 20 -5.84 15.01 -5.91
CA ASP A 20 -6.69 14.42 -6.95
C ASP A 20 -6.79 12.88 -6.87
N LEU A 21 -5.81 12.22 -6.26
CA LEU A 21 -5.86 10.76 -6.04
C LEU A 21 -6.75 10.39 -4.84
N ILE A 22 -7.09 11.34 -3.97
CA ILE A 22 -7.95 11.12 -2.81
C ILE A 22 -9.39 11.35 -3.24
N LYS A 23 -10.16 10.26 -3.33
CA LYS A 23 -11.62 10.37 -3.49
C LYS A 23 -12.24 10.72 -2.15
N GLU A 24 -12.58 12.00 -1.96
CA GLU A 24 -13.24 12.47 -0.74
C GLU A 24 -14.48 11.63 -0.40
N GLY A 25 -14.66 11.33 0.89
CA GLY A 25 -15.78 10.53 1.38
C GLY A 25 -15.69 9.02 1.10
N LYS A 26 -14.62 8.53 0.43
CA LYS A 26 -14.37 7.09 0.31
C LYS A 26 -13.35 6.61 1.32
N GLY A 27 -13.70 5.55 2.06
CA GLY A 27 -12.82 4.84 2.97
C GLY A 27 -12.40 3.48 2.43
N LEU A 28 -11.54 2.79 3.17
CA LEU A 28 -11.08 1.43 2.81
C LEU A 28 -12.24 0.47 2.48
N PRO A 29 -13.36 0.41 3.26
CA PRO A 29 -14.46 -0.51 2.96
C PRO A 29 -15.07 -0.32 1.58
N ASP A 30 -15.13 0.91 1.07
CA ASP A 30 -15.70 1.23 -0.25
C ASP A 30 -14.89 0.63 -1.40
N TYR A 31 -13.60 0.36 -1.19
CA TYR A 31 -12.72 -0.27 -2.16
C TYR A 31 -12.69 -1.80 -2.04
N LEU A 32 -13.13 -2.35 -0.90
CA LEU A 32 -13.17 -3.80 -0.70
C LEU A 32 -14.29 -4.48 -1.49
N CYS A 33 -15.31 -3.74 -1.92
CA CYS A 33 -16.39 -4.26 -2.77
C CYS A 33 -15.92 -4.72 -4.15
N GLU A 34 -14.80 -4.18 -4.63
CA GLU A 34 -14.22 -4.53 -5.93
C GLU A 34 -13.36 -5.81 -5.86
N LEU A 35 -13.04 -6.28 -4.65
CA LEU A 35 -12.17 -7.44 -4.42
C LEU A 35 -12.99 -8.72 -4.23
N THR A 36 -12.59 -9.81 -4.88
CA THR A 36 -13.12 -11.13 -4.58
C THR A 36 -12.63 -11.61 -3.19
N GLU A 37 -13.25 -12.63 -2.62
CA GLU A 37 -12.77 -13.21 -1.35
C GLU A 37 -11.34 -13.75 -1.44
N LYS A 38 -10.94 -14.23 -2.64
CA LYS A 38 -9.56 -14.62 -2.93
C LYS A 38 -8.64 -13.40 -2.86
N ASP A 39 -9.00 -12.31 -3.54
CA ASP A 39 -8.19 -11.08 -3.57
C ASP A 39 -8.05 -10.47 -2.18
N LYS A 40 -9.13 -10.47 -1.37
CA LYS A 40 -9.08 -10.02 0.02
C LYS A 40 -8.11 -10.85 0.84
N SER A 41 -8.15 -12.17 0.71
CA SER A 41 -7.24 -13.08 1.43
C SER A 41 -5.78 -12.86 1.01
N GLN A 42 -5.52 -12.71 -0.29
CA GLN A 42 -4.19 -12.42 -0.81
C GLN A 42 -3.70 -11.02 -0.43
N PHE A 43 -4.57 -10.03 -0.40
CA PHE A 43 -4.25 -8.68 0.06
C PHE A 43 -3.84 -8.67 1.53
N LEU A 44 -4.57 -9.41 2.38
CA LEU A 44 -4.24 -9.54 3.80
C LEU A 44 -2.89 -10.25 4.00
N ASP A 45 -2.59 -11.30 3.23
CA ASP A 45 -1.27 -11.95 3.28
C ASP A 45 -0.16 -10.99 2.86
N LEU A 46 -0.34 -10.26 1.76
CA LEU A 46 0.60 -9.24 1.31
C LEU A 46 0.84 -8.17 2.39
N ALA A 47 -0.24 -7.62 2.96
CA ALA A 47 -0.18 -6.58 3.98
C ALA A 47 0.55 -7.07 5.25
N ASN A 48 0.32 -8.33 5.64
CA ASN A 48 1.03 -8.95 6.76
C ASN A 48 2.55 -9.04 6.50
N ASN A 49 2.95 -9.33 5.26
CA ASN A 49 4.37 -9.35 4.87
C ASN A 49 5.00 -7.94 4.80
N MET A 50 4.19 -6.88 4.61
CA MET A 50 4.63 -5.48 4.57
C MET A 50 4.70 -4.83 5.96
N MET A 51 3.78 -5.16 6.85
CA MET A 51 3.59 -4.52 8.15
C MET A 51 4.26 -5.28 9.29
N VAL A 52 5.44 -5.84 9.04
CA VAL A 52 6.20 -6.59 10.04
C VAL A 52 6.93 -5.62 10.98
N TRP A 53 6.73 -5.80 12.29
CA TRP A 53 7.31 -4.92 13.31
C TRP A 53 8.83 -4.97 13.35
N VAL A 54 9.42 -6.16 13.18
CA VAL A 54 10.87 -6.35 13.14
C VAL A 54 11.36 -6.15 11.70
N PRO A 55 12.06 -5.06 11.38
CA PRO A 55 12.38 -4.68 10.01
C PRO A 55 13.19 -5.73 9.24
N GLU A 56 14.08 -6.45 9.93
CA GLU A 56 14.93 -7.50 9.36
C GLU A 56 14.13 -8.72 8.88
N THR A 57 12.92 -8.90 9.40
CA THR A 57 12.00 -9.98 9.01
C THR A 57 10.93 -9.53 8.01
N ARG A 58 10.89 -8.23 7.69
CA ARG A 58 9.98 -7.67 6.70
C ARG A 58 10.47 -8.04 5.30
N LYS A 59 9.57 -8.53 4.44
CA LYS A 59 9.94 -8.85 3.07
C LYS A 59 10.37 -7.59 2.31
N PRO A 60 11.45 -7.64 1.51
CA PRO A 60 11.86 -6.51 0.69
C PRO A 60 10.86 -6.27 -0.45
N ALA A 61 10.81 -5.03 -0.95
CA ALA A 61 9.89 -4.64 -2.01
C ALA A 61 10.01 -5.52 -3.27
N ALA A 62 11.22 -5.94 -3.63
CA ALA A 62 11.46 -6.83 -4.77
C ALA A 62 10.77 -8.19 -4.63
N GLU A 63 10.70 -8.75 -3.42
CA GLU A 63 10.01 -10.02 -3.14
C GLU A 63 8.49 -9.83 -3.07
N LEU A 64 8.03 -8.73 -2.47
CA LEU A 64 6.61 -8.40 -2.39
C LEU A 64 5.97 -8.22 -3.77
N LEU A 65 6.73 -7.71 -4.77
CA LEU A 65 6.26 -7.59 -6.15
C LEU A 65 5.96 -8.95 -6.81
N GLN A 66 6.54 -10.05 -6.31
CA GLN A 66 6.27 -11.40 -6.80
C GLN A 66 5.06 -12.05 -6.11
N HIS A 67 4.36 -11.32 -5.22
CA HIS A 67 3.24 -11.87 -4.47
C HIS A 67 2.04 -12.17 -5.39
N PRO A 68 1.31 -13.29 -5.17
CA PRO A 68 0.16 -13.68 -6.00
C PRO A 68 -0.95 -12.62 -6.15
N PHE A 69 -1.03 -11.66 -5.23
CA PHE A 69 -1.95 -10.52 -5.34
C PHE A 69 -1.72 -9.68 -6.60
N PHE A 70 -0.48 -9.59 -7.09
CA PHE A 70 -0.12 -8.83 -8.28
C PHE A 70 -0.10 -9.68 -9.56
N ILE A 71 -0.28 -10.98 -9.43
CA ILE A 71 -0.28 -11.92 -10.56
C ILE A 71 -1.72 -12.14 -10.97
N HIS A 72 -2.17 -11.41 -11.99
CA HIS A 72 -3.46 -11.66 -12.62
C HIS A 72 -3.28 -12.79 -13.65
N GLU A 73 -4.12 -13.83 -13.58
CA GLU A 73 -4.28 -14.77 -14.69
C GLU A 73 -5.09 -14.05 -15.78
N ASP A 74 -4.51 -13.91 -16.97
CA ASP A 74 -5.15 -13.33 -18.17
C ASP A 74 -6.35 -14.17 -18.65
#